data_AF-A0A183FSW4-F1
#
_entry.id   AF-A0A183FSW4-F1
#
_cell.length_a   1.000
_cell.length_b   1.000
_cell.length_c   1.000
_cell.angle_alpha   90.00
_cell.angle_beta   90.00
_cell.angle_gamma   90.00
#
_symmetry.space_group_name_H-M   'P 1'
#
loop_
_entity.id
_entity.type
_entity.pdbx_description
1 polymer ?
#
loop_
_entity_poly.entity_id
_entity_poly.type
_entity_poly.pdbx_seq_one_letter_code
_entity_poly.pdbx_strand_id
1 'polypeptide(L)'
;MALAATQPTYWRSSKADEYRELNLLGKGAYGVVYHVTHTPTMTELFLAHDLREFYRTHVYIEKSFQYALKKIVVGVNDDGVPQSVLREISSMMALRRLRHKNITL
;
A
#
# COMPACT_ATOMS: atom_id res chain seq x y z
N MET A 1 0.01 29.59 24.96
CA MET A 1 -0.35 29.66 23.52
C MET A 1 0.31 28.48 22.82
N ALA A 2 -0.44 27.39 22.58
CA ALA A 2 0.06 26.26 21.80
C ALA A 2 -0.18 26.57 20.32
N LEU A 3 0.88 26.53 19.51
CA LEU A 3 0.81 26.67 18.06
C LEU A 3 -0.03 25.52 17.50
N ALA A 4 -1.22 25.82 17.00
CA ALA A 4 -2.03 24.86 16.26
C ALA A 4 -1.23 24.42 15.04
N ALA A 5 -0.75 23.18 15.04
CA ALA A 5 -0.12 22.58 13.88
C ALA A 5 -1.17 22.60 12.74
N THR A 6 -0.93 23.42 11.73
CA THR A 6 -1.71 23.45 10.50
C THR A 6 -1.74 22.04 9.93
N GLN A 7 -2.89 21.38 10.01
CA GLN A 7 -3.09 20.05 9.46
C GLN A 7 -2.78 20.11 7.96
N PRO A 8 -1.95 19.20 7.40
CA PRO A 8 -1.61 19.28 6.00
C PRO A 8 -2.87 19.10 5.13
N THR A 9 -2.97 19.84 4.04
CA THR A 9 -4.08 19.77 3.06
C THR A 9 -4.10 18.49 2.21
N TYR A 10 -3.33 17.46 2.61
CA TYR A 10 -3.27 16.18 1.92
C TYR A 10 -3.71 15.04 2.84
N TRP A 11 -4.45 14.10 2.26
CA TRP A 11 -4.82 12.87 2.96
C TRP A 11 -3.61 11.92 3.07
N ARG A 12 -3.37 11.36 4.26
CA ARG A 12 -2.33 10.33 4.50
C ARG A 12 -3.01 9.05 4.98
N SER A 13 -2.71 7.92 4.33
CA SER A 13 -3.14 6.59 4.79
C SER A 13 -2.34 6.16 6.01
N SER A 14 -3.01 5.79 7.11
CA SER A 14 -2.38 5.15 8.28
C SER A 14 -1.89 3.74 7.97
N LYS A 15 -2.45 3.07 6.97
CA LYS A 15 -2.02 1.73 6.55
C LYS A 15 -0.58 1.72 6.00
N ALA A 16 -0.09 2.86 5.52
CA ALA A 16 1.30 2.98 5.10
C ALA A 16 2.29 2.85 6.26
N ASP A 17 1.85 3.12 7.50
CA ASP A 17 2.70 3.07 8.70
C ASP A 17 2.99 1.62 9.15
N GLU A 18 2.21 0.65 8.65
CA GLU A 18 2.44 -0.79 8.84
C GLU A 18 3.66 -1.31 8.05
N TYR A 19 4.18 -0.51 7.12
CA TYR A 19 5.29 -0.87 6.25
C TYR A 19 6.58 -0.19 6.72
N ARG A 20 7.63 -0.97 6.92
CA ARG A 20 8.95 -0.45 7.23
C ARG A 20 9.69 -0.09 5.94
N GLU A 21 9.96 1.19 5.75
CA GLU A 21 10.77 1.67 4.63
C GLU A 21 12.23 1.23 4.76
N LEU A 22 12.78 0.72 3.66
CA LEU A 22 14.17 0.30 3.55
C LEU A 22 14.96 1.27 2.68
N ASN A 23 14.61 1.37 1.40
CA ASN A 23 15.36 2.14 0.41
C ASN A 23 14.42 2.89 -0.55
N LEU A 24 14.89 3.99 -1.11
CA LEU A 24 14.23 4.66 -2.23
C LEU A 24 14.47 3.88 -3.53
N LEU A 25 13.40 3.50 -4.24
CA LEU A 25 13.49 2.87 -5.56
C LEU A 25 13.45 3.89 -6.69
N GLY A 26 12.68 4.97 -6.54
CA GLY A 26 12.63 6.01 -7.56
C GLY A 26 11.62 7.12 -7.28
N LYS A 27 11.74 8.22 -8.04
CA LYS A 27 10.80 9.34 -8.05
C LYS A 27 10.20 9.45 -9.45
N GLY A 28 8.90 9.66 -9.54
CA GLY A 28 8.18 9.88 -10.79
C GLY A 28 7.24 11.07 -10.69
N ALA A 29 6.54 11.35 -11.79
CA ALA A 29 5.64 12.51 -11.88
C ALA A 29 4.58 12.58 -10.76
N TYR A 30 4.13 11.43 -10.27
CA TYR A 30 3.05 11.32 -9.29
C TYR A 30 3.52 11.08 -7.84
N GLY A 31 4.83 10.93 -7.62
CA GLY A 31 5.36 10.69 -6.29
C GLY A 31 6.56 9.76 -6.24
N VAL A 32 6.71 9.09 -5.10
CA VAL A 32 7.94 8.40 -4.73
C VAL A 32 7.67 6.92 -4.46
N VAL A 33 8.54 6.05 -4.92
CA VAL A 33 8.46 4.60 -4.72
C VAL A 33 9.55 4.15 -3.77
N TYR A 34 9.16 3.46 -2.70
CA TYR A 34 10.05 2.91 -1.70
C TYR A 34 10.05 1.39 -1.76
N HIS A 35 11.20 0.79 -1.52
CA HIS A 35 11.31 -0.60 -1.13
C HIS A 35 10.98 -0.70 0.35
N VAL A 36 10.02 -1.56 0.69
CA VAL A 36 9.51 -1.70 2.05
C VAL A 36 9.39 -3.16 2.45
N THR A 37 9.43 -3.41 3.76
CA THR A 37 9.10 -4.71 4.35
C THR A 37 7.85 -4.61 5.19
N HIS A 38 7.03 -5.66 5.16
CA HIS A 38 5.88 -5.81 6.02
C HIS A 38 5.81 -7.23 6.56
N THR A 39 5.59 -7.34 7.87
CA THR A 39 5.32 -8.61 8.54
C THR A 39 3.81 -8.70 8.70
N PRO A 40 3.12 -9.46 7.84
CA PRO A 40 1.67 -9.50 7.85
C PRO A 40 1.17 -10.06 9.17
N THR A 41 0.08 -9.50 9.65
CA THR A 41 -0.62 -10.05 10.81
C THR A 41 -1.23 -11.40 10.46
N MET A 42 -1.49 -12.23 11.49
CA MET A 42 -2.13 -13.55 11.30
C MET A 42 -3.44 -13.42 10.50
N THR A 43 -4.23 -12.39 10.77
CA THR A 43 -5.48 -12.07 10.06
C THR A 43 -5.26 -11.81 8.57
N GLU A 44 -4.20 -11.10 8.20
CA GLU A 44 -3.88 -10.80 6.79
C GLU A 44 -3.40 -12.05 6.05
N LEU A 45 -2.64 -12.92 6.72
CA LEU A 45 -2.22 -14.22 6.16
C LEU A 45 -3.43 -15.12 5.86
N PHE A 46 -4.43 -15.14 6.75
CA PHE A 46 -5.67 -15.90 6.54
C PHE A 46 -6.50 -15.39 5.35
N LEU A 47 -6.50 -14.08 5.10
CA LEU A 47 -7.29 -13.46 4.03
C LEU A 47 -6.57 -13.48 2.67
N ALA A 48 -5.23 -13.51 2.67
CA ALA A 48 -4.42 -13.42 1.45
C ALA A 48 -4.26 -14.76 0.72
N HIS A 49 -4.51 -15.90 1.35
CA HIS A 49 -4.21 -17.23 0.80
C HIS A 49 -5.41 -18.18 0.81
N ASP A 50 -5.54 -18.99 -0.26
CA ASP A 50 -6.43 -20.15 -0.32
C ASP A 50 -6.02 -21.13 0.79
N LEU A 51 -6.98 -21.69 1.52
CA LEU A 51 -6.83 -22.43 2.79
C LEU A 51 -5.90 -23.67 2.76
N ARG A 52 -5.25 -23.95 1.63
CA ARG A 52 -4.42 -25.13 1.38
C ARG A 52 -3.00 -25.07 1.97
N GLU A 53 -2.48 -23.91 2.37
CA GLU A 53 -1.14 -23.81 3.02
C GLU A 53 -1.18 -23.68 4.56
N PHE A 54 -2.35 -23.82 5.18
CA PHE A 54 -2.60 -23.58 6.62
C PHE A 54 -1.73 -24.40 7.61
N TYR A 55 -1.09 -25.48 7.18
CA TYR A 55 -0.19 -26.29 8.03
C TYR A 55 1.29 -25.89 7.96
N ARG A 56 1.66 -24.91 7.11
CA ARG A 56 3.01 -24.34 7.01
C ARG A 56 3.17 -23.03 7.81
N THR A 57 2.21 -22.74 8.69
CA THR A 57 1.99 -21.41 9.28
C THR A 57 3.02 -21.00 10.33
N HIS A 58 3.67 -21.94 11.02
CA HIS A 58 4.69 -21.60 12.03
C HIS A 58 5.95 -20.94 11.44
N VAL A 59 6.22 -21.09 10.14
CA VAL A 59 7.39 -20.50 9.46
C VAL A 59 7.08 -19.10 8.89
N TYR A 60 5.80 -18.77 8.64
CA TYR A 60 5.42 -17.50 8.03
C TYR A 60 5.43 -16.31 9.00
N ILE A 61 5.37 -16.55 10.31
CA ILE A 61 5.31 -15.50 11.34
C ILE A 61 6.65 -14.74 11.44
N GLU A 62 7.75 -15.37 11.06
CA GLU A 62 9.08 -14.74 11.02
C GLU A 62 9.43 -14.16 9.63
N LYS A 63 8.62 -14.43 8.61
CA LYS A 63 8.95 -14.07 7.23
C LYS A 63 8.43 -12.67 6.90
N SER A 64 9.32 -11.67 6.93
CA SER A 64 9.02 -10.36 6.37
C SER A 64 8.95 -10.42 4.85
N PHE A 65 7.83 -9.95 4.29
CA PHE A 65 7.65 -9.85 2.84
C PHE A 65 8.12 -8.49 2.34
N GLN A 66 8.69 -8.47 1.14
CA GLN A 66 9.20 -7.27 0.49
C GLN A 66 8.19 -6.76 -0.55
N TYR A 67 7.98 -5.45 -0.57
CA TYR A 67 7.04 -4.78 -1.47
C TYR A 67 7.63 -3.48 -2.03
N ALA A 68 7.04 -3.01 -3.13
CA ALA A 68 7.22 -1.65 -3.61
C ALA A 68 6.04 -0.79 -3.15
N LEU A 69 6.29 0.20 -2.30
CA LEU A 69 5.29 1.15 -1.80
C LEU A 69 5.37 2.44 -2.61
N LYS A 70 4.36 2.70 -3.45
CA LYS A 70 4.22 3.97 -4.16
C LYS A 70 3.42 4.96 -3.33
N LYS A 71 4.09 5.99 -2.81
CA LYS A 71 3.47 7.13 -2.13
C LYS A 71 3.16 8.21 -3.15
N ILE A 72 1.89 8.51 -3.33
CA ILE A 72 1.40 9.58 -4.21
C ILE A 72 0.89 10.75 -3.39
N VAL A 73 1.10 11.97 -3.87
CA VAL A 73 0.50 13.17 -3.30
C VAL A 73 -0.74 13.49 -4.11
N VAL A 74 -1.89 13.54 -3.45
CA VAL A 74 -3.17 13.83 -4.08
C VAL A 74 -3.74 15.08 -3.42
N GLY A 75 -3.98 16.12 -4.23
CA GLY A 75 -4.72 17.29 -3.77
C GLY A 75 -6.16 16.90 -3.50
N VAL A 76 -6.65 17.24 -2.31
CA VAL A 76 -8.05 17.05 -1.92
C VAL A 76 -8.76 18.39 -2.13
N ASN A 77 -9.90 18.36 -2.80
CA ASN A 77 -10.74 19.53 -3.04
C ASN A 77 -12.01 19.45 -2.15
N ASP A 78 -12.92 20.42 -2.29
CA ASP A 78 -14.20 20.40 -1.57
C ASP A 78 -15.02 19.13 -1.84
N ASP A 79 -14.86 18.53 -3.02
CA ASP A 79 -15.48 17.26 -3.42
C ASP A 79 -14.70 16.01 -2.93
N GLY A 80 -13.63 16.20 -2.15
CA GLY A 80 -12.77 15.13 -1.67
C GLY A 80 -11.68 14.70 -2.65
N VAL A 81 -11.42 13.39 -2.74
CA VAL A 81 -10.39 12.81 -3.60
C VAL A 81 -10.84 12.87 -5.07
N PRO A 82 -10.00 13.35 -6.01
CA PRO A 82 -10.36 13.43 -7.42
C PRO A 82 -10.81 12.09 -8.03
N GLN A 83 -11.91 12.12 -8.80
CA GLN A 83 -12.50 10.93 -9.43
C GLN A 83 -11.55 10.21 -10.40
N SER A 84 -10.67 10.94 -11.09
CA SER A 84 -9.65 10.35 -11.96
C SER A 84 -8.72 9.42 -11.17
N VAL A 85 -8.24 9.87 -10.01
CA VAL A 85 -7.37 9.09 -9.12
C VAL A 85 -8.07 7.83 -8.64
N LEU A 86 -9.33 7.94 -8.21
CA LEU A 86 -10.12 6.80 -7.76
C LEU A 86 -10.34 5.78 -8.90
N ARG A 87 -10.58 6.25 -10.12
CA ARG A 87 -10.78 5.40 -11.30
C ARG A 87 -9.51 4.64 -11.69
N GLU A 88 -8.35 5.30 -11.62
CA GLU A 88 -7.06 4.67 -11.89
C GLU A 88 -6.75 3.56 -10.87
N ILE A 89 -6.89 3.86 -9.57
CA ILE A 89 -6.69 2.88 -8.49
C ILE A 89 -7.66 1.70 -8.65
N SER A 90 -8.93 1.99 -8.95
CA SER A 90 -9.95 0.94 -9.16
C SER A 90 -9.62 0.05 -10.35
N SER A 91 -9.10 0.62 -11.44
CA SER A 91 -8.69 -0.15 -12.62
C SER A 91 -7.52 -1.08 -12.29
N MET A 92 -6.56 -0.62 -11.50
CA MET A 92 -5.47 -1.47 -11.00
C MET A 92 -6.00 -2.63 -10.14
N MET A 93 -6.93 -2.37 -9.23
CA MET A 93 -7.52 -3.42 -8.37
C MET A 93 -8.35 -4.44 -9.17
N ALA A 94 -9.01 -4.00 -10.24
CA ALA A 94 -9.71 -4.90 -11.17
C ALA A 94 -8.71 -5.80 -11.92
N LEU A 95 -7.62 -5.23 -12.45
CA LEU A 95 -6.56 -5.99 -13.14
C LEU A 95 -5.89 -7.01 -12.21
N ARG A 96 -5.75 -6.70 -10.91
CA ARG A 96 -5.16 -7.61 -9.93
C ARG A 96 -5.91 -8.95 -9.84
N ARG A 97 -7.23 -8.94 -10.06
CA ARG A 97 -8.07 -10.16 -10.06
C ARG A 97 -7.74 -11.10 -11.22
N LEU A 98 -7.21 -10.58 -12.34
CA LEU A 98 -6.82 -11.39 -13.50
C LEU A 98 -5.51 -12.15 -13.28
N ARG A 99 -4.69 -11.74 -12.30
CA ARG A 99 -3.40 -12.38 -11.94
C ARG A 99 -2.52 -12.71 -13.15
N HIS A 100 -2.44 -11.78 -14.12
CA HIS A 100 -1.70 -12.00 -15.35
C HIS A 100 -0.18 -12.00 -15.09
N LYS A 101 0.51 -13.06 -15.51
CA LYS A 101 1.94 -13.30 -15.22
C LYS A 101 2.91 -12.17 -15.61
N ASN A 102 2.57 -11.36 -16.61
CA ASN A 102 3.43 -10.30 -17.14
C ASN A 102 3.02 -8.89 -16.64
N ILE A 103 2.11 -8.79 -15.67
CA ILE A 103 1.68 -7.52 -15.09
C ILE A 103 1.92 -7.58 -13.59
N THR A 104 2.77 -6.69 -13.08
CA THR A 104 3.07 -6.58 -11.65
C THR A 104 1.97 -5.75 -10.96
N LEU A 105 1.24 -6.36 -10.02
CA LEU A 105 0.16 -5.74 -9.24
C LEU A 105 0.13 -6.25 -7.80
#